data_AF-A0A0D7NG73-F1
#
_entry.id   AF-A0A0D7NG73-F1
#
_cell.length_a   1.000
_cell.length_b   1.000
_cell.length_c   1.000
_cell.angle_alpha   90.00
_cell.angle_beta   90.00
_cell.angle_gamma   90.00
#
_symmetry.space_group_name_H-M   'P 1'
#
loop_
_entity.id
_entity.type
_entity.pdbx_description
1 polymer ?
#
loop_
_entity_poly.entity_id
_entity_poly.type
_entity_poly.pdbx_seq_one_letter_code
_entity_poly.pdbx_strand_id
1 'polypeptide(L)'
;MPLTRGRIGGYDSERMAFGFTMLNGDQTVECQISDAAMDELAGTRGTPSIARQGQFVALRDVIEQIASGIFDSGPLVKGATIRIFTKHIPKQRS
;
A
#
# COMPACT_ATOMS: atom_id res chain seq x y z
N MET A 1 -3.00 11.81 -12.41
CA MET A 1 -2.02 12.59 -11.61
C MET A 1 -1.67 11.69 -10.45
N PRO A 2 -0.38 11.49 -10.11
CA PRO A 2 -0.04 10.57 -9.03
C PRO A 2 -0.62 11.09 -7.72
N LEU A 3 -1.09 10.16 -6.88
CA LEU A 3 -1.47 10.49 -5.52
C LEU A 3 -0.24 11.01 -4.78
N THR A 4 -0.44 11.99 -3.92
CA THR A 4 0.64 12.53 -3.09
C THR A 4 0.66 11.88 -1.71
N ARG A 5 1.82 11.96 -1.07
CA ARG A 5 2.10 11.33 0.22
C ARG A 5 1.14 11.83 1.31
N GLY A 6 0.44 10.91 1.97
CA GLY A 6 -0.40 11.21 3.13
C GLY A 6 0.22 10.73 4.44
N ARG A 7 -0.62 10.17 5.32
CA ARG A 7 -0.24 9.73 6.67
C ARG A 7 0.09 8.25 6.68
N ILE A 8 1.03 7.87 7.54
CA ILE A 8 1.25 6.47 7.91
C ILE A 8 0.11 6.12 8.87
N GLY A 9 -0.59 5.01 8.58
CA GLY A 9 -1.61 4.47 9.48
C GLY A 9 -1.03 3.43 10.41
N GLY A 10 -1.74 2.33 10.60
CA GLY A 10 -1.34 1.23 11.47
C GLY A 10 -1.59 -0.13 10.84
N TYR A 11 -1.07 -1.15 11.50
CA TYR A 11 -1.33 -2.54 11.15
C TYR A 11 -2.71 -2.99 11.65
N ASP A 12 -3.52 -3.52 10.75
CA ASP A 12 -4.81 -4.15 11.03
C ASP A 12 -4.62 -5.67 10.97
N SER A 13 -4.62 -6.31 12.13
CA SER A 13 -4.43 -7.77 12.26
C SER A 13 -5.61 -8.59 11.75
N GLU A 14 -6.83 -8.05 11.76
CA GLU A 14 -8.02 -8.75 11.25
C GLU A 14 -7.98 -8.80 9.72
N ARG A 15 -7.47 -7.74 9.10
CA ARG A 15 -7.31 -7.64 7.64
C ARG A 15 -5.96 -8.13 7.13
N MET A 16 -5.03 -8.41 8.04
CA MET A 16 -3.63 -8.74 7.72
C MET A 16 -3.02 -7.72 6.74
N ALA A 17 -3.24 -6.44 7.03
CA ALA A 17 -2.88 -5.35 6.14
C ALA A 17 -2.39 -4.14 6.91
N PHE A 18 -1.45 -3.40 6.31
CA PHE A 18 -0.99 -2.12 6.81
C PHE A 18 -1.76 -0.99 6.14
N GLY A 19 -2.45 -0.19 6.95
CA GLY A 19 -3.20 0.98 6.51
C GLY A 19 -2.31 2.22 6.41
N PHE A 20 -2.56 3.04 5.39
CA PHE A 20 -1.97 4.36 5.21
C PHE A 20 -2.90 5.22 4.37
N THR A 21 -2.60 6.50 4.25
CA THR A 21 -3.38 7.40 3.40
C THR A 21 -2.50 8.07 2.37
N MET A 22 -3.13 8.41 1.24
CA MET A 22 -2.58 9.28 0.21
C MET A 22 -3.56 10.42 -0.07
N LEU A 23 -3.11 11.43 -0.81
CA LEU A 23 -3.91 12.62 -1.11
C LEU A 23 -4.07 12.78 -2.62
N ASN A 24 -5.31 12.98 -3.07
CA ASN A 24 -5.65 13.43 -4.41
C ASN A 24 -6.10 14.90 -4.35
N GLY A 25 -5.14 15.84 -4.45
CA GLY A 25 -5.41 17.23 -4.08
C GLY A 25 -5.79 17.32 -2.60
N ASP A 26 -6.97 17.86 -2.30
CA ASP A 26 -7.48 18.00 -0.92
C ASP A 26 -8.24 16.75 -0.42
N GLN A 27 -8.39 15.73 -1.26
CA GLN A 27 -9.13 14.53 -0.89
C GLN A 27 -8.20 13.45 -0.32
N THR A 28 -8.47 13.02 0.91
CA THR A 28 -7.84 11.83 1.50
C THR A 28 -8.34 10.57 0.81
N VAL A 29 -7.39 9.73 0.41
CA VAL A 29 -7.61 8.39 -0.15
C VAL A 29 -7.06 7.38 0.83
N GLU A 30 -7.93 6.51 1.32
CA GLU A 30 -7.55 5.40 2.20
C GLU A 30 -6.85 4.30 1.38
N CYS A 31 -5.70 3.84 1.86
CA CYS A 31 -4.90 2.81 1.21
C CYS A 31 -4.54 1.71 2.21
N GLN A 32 -4.47 0.49 1.72
CA GLN A 32 -4.08 -0.68 2.48
C GLN A 32 -3.16 -1.55 1.62
N ILE A 33 -2.12 -2.10 2.22
CA ILE A 33 -1.28 -3.13 1.60
C ILE A 33 -1.33 -4.39 2.45
N SER A 34 -1.59 -5.54 1.83
CA SER A 34 -1.58 -6.81 2.56
C SER A 34 -0.17 -7.23 2.96
N ASP A 35 -0.06 -7.99 4.04
CA ASP A 35 1.20 -8.57 4.53
C ASP A 35 1.95 -9.32 3.44
N ALA A 36 1.25 -10.13 2.67
CA ALA A 36 1.85 -10.90 1.57
C ALA A 36 2.43 -10.00 0.48
N ALA A 37 1.76 -8.89 0.14
CA ALA A 37 2.25 -7.94 -0.86
C ALA A 37 3.47 -7.16 -0.35
N MET A 38 3.47 -6.79 0.93
CA MET A 38 4.61 -6.12 1.57
C MET A 38 5.82 -7.04 1.67
N ASP A 39 5.60 -8.32 1.97
CA ASP A 39 6.64 -9.36 1.99
C ASP A 39 7.23 -9.61 0.61
N GLU A 40 6.38 -9.68 -0.43
CA GLU A 40 6.83 -9.83 -1.81
C GLU A 40 7.69 -8.63 -2.26
N LEU A 41 7.31 -7.40 -1.88
CA LEU A 41 8.11 -6.21 -2.15
C LEU A 41 9.45 -6.18 -1.38
N ALA A 42 9.46 -6.67 -0.15
CA ALA A 42 10.69 -6.73 0.65
C ALA A 42 11.63 -7.86 0.20
N GLY A 43 11.14 -8.83 -0.57
CA GLY A 43 11.87 -10.07 -0.85
C GLY A 43 12.04 -10.97 0.39
N THR A 44 11.27 -10.72 1.45
CA THR A 44 11.33 -11.44 2.74
C THR A 44 9.94 -11.91 3.13
N ARG A 45 9.79 -13.12 3.68
CA ARG A 45 8.49 -13.63 4.16
C ARG A 45 8.42 -13.59 5.68
N GLY A 46 7.25 -13.25 6.23
CA GLY A 46 6.93 -13.45 7.64
C GLY A 46 7.50 -12.37 8.56
N THR A 47 7.61 -11.13 8.10
CA THR A 47 8.03 -10.02 8.97
C THR A 47 7.06 -9.89 10.17
N PRO A 48 7.57 -9.86 11.40
CA PRO A 48 6.73 -9.69 12.58
C PRO A 48 5.92 -8.38 12.54
N SER A 49 4.72 -8.38 13.11
CA SER A 49 3.82 -7.21 13.14
C SER A 49 4.49 -5.93 13.68
N ILE A 50 5.38 -6.05 14.67
CA ILE A 50 6.13 -4.94 15.26
C ILE A 50 7.13 -4.29 14.29
N ALA A 51 7.62 -5.05 13.30
CA ALA A 51 8.54 -4.57 12.27
C ALA A 51 7.81 -4.07 11.01
N ARG A 52 6.49 -4.28 10.89
CA ARG A 52 5.68 -3.89 9.71
C ARG A 52 5.73 -2.39 9.43
N GLN A 53 5.69 -1.55 10.46
CA GLN A 53 5.80 -0.10 10.24
C GLN A 53 7.17 0.28 9.67
N GLY A 54 8.25 -0.33 10.17
CA GLY A 54 9.60 -0.11 9.64
C GLY A 54 9.74 -0.59 8.19
N GLN A 55 9.21 -1.79 7.89
CA GLN A 55 9.15 -2.33 6.53
C GLN A 55 8.35 -1.44 5.59
N PHE A 56 7.19 -0.95 6.03
CA PHE A 56 6.38 0.00 5.26
C PHE A 56 7.15 1.28 4.97
N VAL A 57 7.81 1.88 5.97
CA VAL A 57 8.60 3.11 5.77
C VAL A 57 9.72 2.89 4.76
N ALA A 58 10.42 1.76 4.82
CA ALA A 58 11.48 1.42 3.88
C ALA A 58 10.98 1.23 2.44
N LEU A 59 9.75 0.70 2.27
CA LEU A 59 9.14 0.42 0.96
C LEU A 59 8.17 1.50 0.49
N ARG A 60 8.02 2.59 1.25
CA ARG A 60 6.92 3.55 1.12
C ARG A 60 6.79 4.11 -0.29
N ASP A 61 7.91 4.49 -0.90
CA ASP A 61 7.92 5.09 -2.24
C ASP A 61 7.31 4.13 -3.29
N VAL A 62 7.71 2.85 -3.27
CA VAL A 62 7.21 1.85 -4.22
C VAL A 62 5.74 1.52 -3.95
N ILE A 63 5.34 1.42 -2.68
CA ILE A 63 3.95 1.17 -2.28
C ILE A 63 3.04 2.33 -2.75
N GLU A 64 3.47 3.58 -2.56
CA GLU A 64 2.74 4.78 -2.99
C GLU A 64 2.64 4.87 -4.52
N GLN A 65 3.66 4.43 -5.26
CA GLN A 65 3.60 4.31 -6.73
C GLN A 65 2.59 3.28 -7.19
N ILE A 66 2.56 2.09 -6.57
CA ILE A 66 1.58 1.04 -6.89
C ILE A 66 0.17 1.52 -6.57
N ALA A 67 -0.04 2.19 -5.43
CA ALA A 67 -1.33 2.77 -5.06
C ALA A 67 -1.81 3.78 -6.12
N SER A 68 -0.93 4.68 -6.57
CA SER A 68 -1.24 5.65 -7.64
C SER A 68 -1.62 4.95 -8.94
N GLY A 69 -0.89 3.89 -9.32
CA GLY A 69 -1.22 3.10 -10.50
C GLY A 69 -2.60 2.44 -10.42
N ILE A 70 -2.97 1.90 -9.25
CA ILE A 70 -4.32 1.34 -9.03
C ILE A 70 -5.38 2.45 -9.08
N PHE A 71 -5.10 3.61 -8.50
CA PHE A 71 -6.02 4.76 -8.49
C PHE A 71 -6.32 5.27 -9.90
N ASP A 72 -5.28 5.40 -10.73
CA ASP A 72 -5.43 5.86 -12.12
C ASP A 72 -6.10 4.80 -13.03
N SER A 73 -6.07 3.51 -12.67
CA SER A 73 -6.52 2.41 -13.55
C SER A 73 -8.02 2.12 -13.53
N GLY A 74 -8.83 2.75 -12.67
CA GLY A 74 -10.25 2.43 -12.62
C GLY A 74 -11.12 3.43 -11.88
N PRO A 75 -12.45 3.38 -12.09
CA PRO A 75 -13.39 4.23 -11.39
C PRO A 75 -13.47 3.78 -9.93
N LEU A 76 -12.61 4.35 -9.07
CA LEU A 76 -12.77 4.19 -7.64
C LEU A 76 -14.04 4.90 -7.22
N VAL A 77 -14.98 4.13 -6.67
CA VAL A 77 -16.17 4.68 -6.01
C VAL A 77 -15.70 5.65 -4.93
N LYS A 78 -16.35 6.81 -4.79
CA LYS A 78 -16.01 7.80 -3.76
C LYS A 78 -16.06 7.12 -2.38
N GLY A 79 -14.94 7.13 -1.64
CA GLY A 79 -14.79 6.42 -0.36
C GLY A 79 -14.26 4.99 -0.46
N ALA A 80 -13.91 4.50 -1.66
CA ALA A 80 -13.25 3.21 -1.82
C ALA A 80 -11.82 3.25 -1.28
N THR A 81 -11.47 2.26 -0.46
CA THR A 81 -10.09 1.99 -0.03
C THR A 81 -9.31 1.32 -1.16
N ILE A 82 -8.16 1.87 -1.52
CA ILE A 82 -7.20 1.20 -2.41
C ILE A 82 -6.60 0.02 -1.65
N ARG A 83 -6.71 -1.19 -2.21
CA ARG A 83 -6.14 -2.40 -1.62
C ARG A 83 -5.07 -2.99 -2.51
N ILE A 84 -3.84 -2.99 -2.01
CA ILE A 84 -2.66 -3.54 -2.67
C ILE A 84 -2.50 -4.98 -2.23
N PHE A 85 -2.52 -5.88 -3.22
CA PHE A 85 -2.32 -7.32 -3.04
C PHE A 85 -1.14 -7.76 -3.90
N THR A 86 -0.66 -8.98 -3.69
CA THR A 86 0.47 -9.59 -4.42
C THR A 86 0.32 -9.48 -5.94
N LYS A 87 -0.89 -9.63 -6.48
CA LYS A 87 -1.17 -9.46 -7.92
C LYS A 87 -0.85 -8.07 -8.49
N HIS A 88 -0.76 -7.05 -7.65
CA HIS A 88 -0.40 -5.68 -8.02
C HIS A 88 1.11 -5.43 -7.91
N ILE A 89 1.87 -6.35 -7.31
CA ILE A 89 3.32 -6.22 -7.20
C ILE A 89 3.93 -6.58 -8.56
N PRO A 90 4.73 -5.69 -9.16
CA PRO A 90 5.40 -6.01 -10.41
C PRO A 90 6.37 -7.16 -10.15
N LYS A 91 6.11 -8.31 -10.77
CA LYS A 91 7.05 -9.43 -10.72
C LYS A 91 8.36 -8.96 -11.34
N GLN A 92 9.44 -8.94 -10.57
CA GLN A 92 10.77 -8.77 -11.14
C GLN A 92 10.94 -9.86 -12.20
N ARG A 93 10.96 -9.43 -13.47
CA ARG A 93 11.38 -10.28 -14.59
C ARG A 93 12.87 -10.51 -14.35
N SER A 94 13.21 -11.71 -13.88
CA SER A 94 14.60 -12.22 -13.91
C SER A 94 15.12 -12.25 -15.34
#